data_AF-A0A6A3E2D0-F1
#
_entry.id   AF-A0A6A3E2D0-F1
#
_cell.length_a   1.000
_cell.length_b   1.000
_cell.length_c   1.000
_cell.angle_alpha   90.00
_cell.angle_beta   90.00
_cell.angle_gamma   90.00
#
_symmetry.space_group_name_H-M   'P 1'
#
loop_
_entity.id
_entity.type
_entity.pdbx_description
1 polymer ?
#
loop_
_entity_poly.entity_id
_entity_poly.type
_entity_poly.pdbx_seq_one_letter_code
_entity_poly.pdbx_strand_id
1 'polypeptide(L)'
;MTDCIELSATDLLNLLSDDSPTETSDVALDAARALEDPKARKRAKHRAVMVEFRLNKKEKKKKLEAEHQRLEREMKTLVDSARTAAGLEDGGVSAALRELVVEREALQTQNVALREEIKRHEKLQALVHETSEDPTGVEESTLLSHGESGWRVNFEGGGPSFYFHPLTRDEFDTTMQRFDAELKSGKSSLSMVGTFFGWEVRKSPLVTASDGKSLLVRTRVSKRLRCSLDVHQKLSYTKQKDLSPIIVTPVGWGLHKRTNVSTQVLQEFDQDAVVLAHNIPGPEKDLRYLFQVRRSQWQLQDGRRKLTASLVITDSDANRRSRDAEGFQDGVEWATEGGIYVAITEVDENYIDVVCDHWAACQSELHAEYLMIQWTQFSVWWEHLTVPSNLLLS
;
A
#
# COMPACT_ATOMS: atom_id res chain seq x y z
N MET A 1 -22.25 -33.60 -52.51
CA MET A 1 -21.34 -33.03 -53.52
C MET A 1 -22.21 -32.01 -54.24
N THR A 2 -22.19 -30.77 -53.77
CA THR A 2 -23.26 -29.81 -54.05
C THR A 2 -22.62 -28.45 -54.20
N ASP A 3 -22.52 -28.02 -55.46
CA ASP A 3 -22.03 -26.71 -55.86
C ASP A 3 -23.16 -25.90 -56.51
N CYS A 4 -23.21 -24.63 -56.07
CA CYS A 4 -23.53 -23.35 -56.71
C CYS A 4 -24.16 -23.38 -58.12
N ILE A 5 -25.05 -22.46 -58.52
CA ILE A 5 -24.86 -21.02 -58.69
C ILE A 5 -26.26 -20.38 -58.90
N GLU A 6 -26.52 -19.21 -58.33
CA GLU A 6 -27.61 -18.30 -58.74
C GLU A 6 -27.05 -16.93 -59.15
N LEU A 7 -27.48 -16.48 -60.33
CA LEU A 7 -27.52 -15.12 -60.90
C LEU A 7 -28.93 -15.05 -61.54
N SER A 8 -29.69 -13.95 -61.68
CA SER A 8 -29.45 -12.51 -61.73
C SER A 8 -30.79 -11.75 -61.57
N ALA A 9 -30.74 -10.44 -61.35
CA ALA A 9 -31.82 -9.53 -60.98
C ALA A 9 -32.29 -8.58 -62.11
N THR A 10 -32.77 -9.06 -63.27
CA THR A 10 -33.11 -8.12 -64.39
C THR A 10 -34.41 -8.35 -65.18
N ASP A 11 -35.22 -9.38 -64.94
CA ASP A 11 -36.21 -9.78 -65.97
C ASP A 11 -37.69 -9.53 -65.65
N LEU A 12 -38.06 -8.89 -64.54
CA LEU A 12 -39.48 -8.66 -64.25
C LEU A 12 -39.72 -7.27 -63.68
N LEU A 13 -39.74 -6.25 -64.55
CA LEU A 13 -40.86 -5.29 -64.68
C LEU A 13 -40.40 -3.97 -65.33
N ASN A 14 -40.12 -4.02 -66.63
CA ASN A 14 -40.24 -2.86 -67.53
C ASN A 14 -41.07 -3.27 -68.74
N LEU A 15 -42.39 -3.08 -68.64
CA LEU A 15 -43.37 -2.97 -69.72
C LEU A 15 -44.41 -1.97 -69.17
N LEU A 16 -44.28 -0.66 -69.45
CA LEU A 16 -44.89 0.05 -70.60
C LEU A 16 -46.41 -0.13 -70.58
N SER A 17 -47.28 0.87 -70.45
CA SER A 17 -47.36 2.24 -71.00
C SER A 17 -48.59 2.92 -70.32
N ASP A 18 -48.91 4.22 -70.36
CA ASP A 18 -48.37 5.46 -70.91
C ASP A 18 -49.15 6.64 -70.27
N ASP A 19 -48.78 7.86 -70.66
CA ASP A 19 -49.54 9.13 -70.61
C ASP A 19 -49.27 10.12 -69.46
N SER A 20 -48.46 11.13 -69.84
CA SER A 20 -48.30 12.48 -69.25
C SER A 20 -49.59 13.32 -69.25
N PRO A 21 -49.56 14.61 -68.84
CA PRO A 21 -48.97 15.23 -67.66
C PRO A 21 -50.05 16.01 -66.88
N THR A 22 -49.89 16.23 -65.57
CA THR A 22 -50.52 17.41 -64.96
C THR A 22 -49.66 17.88 -63.80
N GLU A 23 -48.98 18.98 -64.08
CA GLU A 23 -48.39 19.88 -63.10
C GLU A 23 -49.35 20.09 -61.93
N THR A 24 -48.81 20.01 -60.71
CA THR A 24 -49.35 20.46 -59.40
C THR A 24 -49.26 19.38 -58.31
N SER A 25 -48.07 18.82 -58.06
CA SER A 25 -47.85 18.07 -56.80
C SER A 25 -46.42 18.14 -56.25
N ASP A 26 -45.44 18.71 -56.95
CA ASP A 26 -44.06 18.76 -56.43
C ASP A 26 -43.82 19.87 -55.42
N VAL A 27 -44.75 20.82 -55.25
CA VAL A 27 -44.66 21.81 -54.16
C VAL A 27 -45.27 21.29 -52.86
N ALA A 28 -46.10 20.24 -52.91
CA ALA A 28 -46.76 19.68 -51.73
C ALA A 28 -45.94 18.60 -51.01
N LEU A 29 -45.06 17.87 -51.73
CA LEU A 29 -44.20 16.87 -51.10
C LEU A 29 -42.98 17.46 -50.37
N ASP A 30 -42.50 18.62 -50.81
CA ASP A 30 -41.37 19.31 -50.15
C ASP A 30 -41.82 20.22 -48.98
N ALA A 31 -43.08 20.67 -48.95
CA ALA A 31 -43.62 21.42 -47.82
C ALA A 31 -43.89 20.54 -46.57
N ALA A 32 -44.13 19.23 -46.75
CA ALA A 32 -44.37 18.31 -45.64
C ALA A 32 -43.09 17.92 -44.87
N ARG A 33 -41.88 18.13 -45.44
CA ARG A 33 -40.60 17.87 -44.76
C ARG A 33 -40.10 19.04 -43.91
N ALA A 34 -40.75 20.21 -44.00
CA ALA A 34 -40.30 21.44 -43.35
C ALA A 34 -40.96 21.74 -41.98
N LEU A 35 -41.79 20.83 -41.45
CA LEU A 35 -42.49 21.01 -40.17
C LEU A 35 -42.14 19.97 -39.09
N GLU A 36 -41.02 19.25 -39.23
CA GLU A 36 -40.48 18.51 -38.09
C GLU A 36 -39.70 19.44 -37.17
N ASP A 37 -40.23 19.65 -35.95
CA ASP A 37 -39.58 20.39 -34.88
C ASP A 37 -38.09 19.98 -34.79
N PRO A 38 -37.13 20.91 -34.96
CA PRO A 38 -35.70 20.59 -34.91
C PRO A 38 -35.28 19.92 -33.60
N LYS A 39 -36.05 20.09 -32.51
CA LYS A 39 -35.87 19.35 -31.26
C LYS A 39 -36.29 17.88 -31.38
N ALA A 40 -37.37 17.56 -32.09
CA ALA A 40 -37.81 16.19 -32.34
C ALA A 40 -36.78 15.41 -33.18
N ARG A 41 -36.24 16.04 -34.23
CA ARG A 41 -35.18 15.44 -35.07
C ARG A 41 -33.88 15.20 -34.29
N LYS A 42 -33.48 16.12 -33.41
CA LYS A 42 -32.33 15.92 -32.49
C LYS A 42 -32.57 14.77 -31.52
N ARG A 43 -33.78 14.67 -30.94
CA ARG A 43 -34.15 13.56 -30.03
C ARG A 43 -34.16 12.20 -30.74
N ALA A 44 -34.62 12.14 -31.98
CA ALA A 44 -34.58 10.91 -32.79
C ALA A 44 -33.15 10.47 -33.08
N LYS A 45 -32.27 11.39 -33.51
CA LYS A 45 -30.85 11.11 -33.73
C LYS A 45 -30.14 10.65 -32.45
N HIS A 46 -30.38 11.33 -31.33
CA HIS A 46 -29.81 10.93 -30.03
C HIS A 46 -30.27 9.52 -29.61
N ARG A 47 -31.54 9.17 -29.83
CA ARG A 47 -32.05 7.82 -29.55
C ARG A 47 -31.34 6.76 -30.39
N ALA A 48 -31.12 7.00 -31.68
CA ALA A 48 -30.40 6.07 -32.56
C ALA A 48 -28.95 5.85 -32.08
N VAL A 49 -28.22 6.93 -31.76
CA VAL A 49 -26.84 6.86 -31.22
C VAL A 49 -26.79 6.10 -29.90
N MET A 50 -27.76 6.32 -29.01
CA MET A 50 -27.82 5.62 -27.73
C MET A 50 -28.11 4.13 -27.88
N VAL A 51 -28.90 3.73 -28.87
CA VAL A 51 -29.15 2.31 -29.18
C VAL A 51 -27.87 1.66 -29.73
N GLU A 52 -27.20 2.31 -30.67
CA GLU A 52 -25.93 1.82 -31.22
C GLU A 52 -24.85 1.70 -30.14
N PHE A 53 -24.72 2.70 -29.27
CA PHE A 53 -23.82 2.67 -28.13
C PHE A 53 -24.13 1.50 -27.18
N ARG A 54 -25.42 1.26 -26.89
CA ARG A 54 -25.84 0.14 -26.03
C ARG A 54 -25.54 -1.21 -26.66
N LEU A 55 -25.73 -1.36 -27.97
CA LEU A 55 -25.41 -2.59 -28.70
C LEU A 55 -23.90 -2.84 -28.71
N ASN A 56 -23.09 -1.84 -29.03
CA ASN A 56 -21.63 -1.95 -29.04
C ASN A 56 -21.08 -2.26 -27.64
N LYS A 57 -21.63 -1.62 -26.59
CA LYS A 57 -21.27 -1.94 -25.20
C LYS A 57 -21.63 -3.37 -24.81
N LYS A 58 -22.79 -3.88 -25.26
CA LYS A 58 -23.22 -5.26 -25.02
C LYS A 58 -22.32 -6.27 -25.75
N GLU A 59 -21.90 -5.96 -26.97
CA GLU A 59 -20.98 -6.80 -27.74
C GLU A 59 -19.58 -6.84 -27.11
N LYS A 60 -19.03 -5.68 -26.71
CA LYS A 60 -17.76 -5.61 -25.99
C LYS A 60 -17.78 -6.41 -24.70
N LYS A 61 -18.86 -6.32 -23.92
CA LYS A 61 -19.04 -7.11 -22.69
C LYS A 61 -19.02 -8.62 -22.98
N LYS A 62 -19.74 -9.07 -24.01
CA LYS A 62 -19.73 -10.49 -24.42
C LYS A 62 -18.35 -10.98 -24.86
N LYS A 63 -17.59 -10.16 -25.59
CA LYS A 63 -16.21 -10.50 -25.99
C LYS A 63 -15.31 -10.65 -24.77
N LEU A 64 -15.44 -9.76 -23.79
CA LEU A 64 -14.66 -9.80 -22.55
C LEU A 64 -15.00 -11.04 -21.70
N GLU A 65 -16.29 -11.38 -21.59
CA GLU A 65 -16.74 -12.59 -20.88
C GLU A 65 -16.22 -13.87 -21.56
N ALA A 66 -16.24 -13.93 -22.89
CA ALA A 66 -15.72 -15.07 -23.65
C ALA A 66 -14.19 -15.21 -23.49
N GLU A 67 -13.45 -14.09 -23.49
CA GLU A 67 -12.01 -14.11 -23.26
C GLU A 67 -11.67 -14.53 -21.83
N HIS A 68 -12.39 -14.00 -20.83
CA HIS A 68 -12.25 -14.41 -19.44
C HIS A 68 -12.43 -15.93 -19.29
N GLN A 69 -13.50 -16.49 -19.84
CA GLN A 69 -13.74 -17.93 -19.82
C GLN A 69 -12.67 -18.73 -20.55
N ARG A 70 -12.01 -18.17 -21.57
CA ARG A 70 -10.87 -18.82 -22.25
C ARG A 70 -9.65 -18.85 -21.33
N LEU A 71 -9.28 -17.69 -20.79
CA LEU A 71 -8.11 -17.54 -19.90
C LEU A 71 -8.26 -18.37 -18.62
N GLU A 72 -9.47 -18.43 -18.07
CA GLU A 72 -9.76 -19.25 -16.89
C GLU A 72 -9.56 -20.75 -17.16
N ARG A 73 -9.96 -21.23 -18.35
CA ARG A 73 -9.70 -22.61 -18.78
C ARG A 73 -8.21 -22.88 -19.02
N GLU A 74 -7.50 -21.95 -19.64
CA GLU A 74 -6.04 -22.05 -19.83
C GLU A 74 -5.30 -22.09 -18.48
N MET A 75 -5.66 -21.19 -17.56
CA MET A 75 -5.11 -21.17 -16.20
C MET A 75 -5.37 -22.49 -15.47
N LYS A 76 -6.61 -23.00 -15.52
CA LYS A 76 -6.95 -24.28 -14.88
C LYS A 76 -6.11 -25.42 -15.44
N THR A 77 -5.90 -25.44 -16.76
CA THR A 77 -5.05 -26.44 -17.43
C THR A 77 -3.59 -26.34 -16.97
N LEU A 78 -3.05 -25.12 -16.84
CA LEU A 78 -1.68 -24.88 -16.36
C LEU A 78 -1.51 -25.23 -14.87
N VAL A 79 -2.52 -24.97 -14.05
CA VAL A 79 -2.50 -25.33 -12.62
C VAL A 79 -2.58 -26.84 -12.46
N ASP A 80 -3.43 -27.52 -13.23
CA ASP A 80 -3.56 -28.97 -13.18
C ASP A 80 -2.29 -29.65 -13.70
N SER A 81 -1.63 -29.11 -14.73
CA SER A 81 -0.33 -29.59 -15.22
C SER A 81 0.81 -29.34 -14.23
N ALA A 82 0.84 -28.19 -13.56
CA ALA A 82 1.79 -27.91 -12.49
C ALA A 82 1.57 -28.80 -11.26
N ARG A 83 0.32 -29.12 -10.91
CA ARG A 83 -0.02 -30.05 -9.83
C ARG A 83 0.37 -31.49 -10.17
N THR A 84 0.19 -31.93 -11.42
CA THR A 84 0.65 -33.26 -11.85
C THR A 84 2.16 -33.33 -11.95
N ALA A 85 2.84 -32.28 -12.40
CA ALA A 85 4.30 -32.18 -12.36
C ALA A 85 4.85 -32.19 -10.92
N ALA A 86 4.21 -31.46 -10.00
CA ALA A 86 4.54 -31.47 -8.58
C ALA A 86 4.13 -32.77 -7.85
N GLY A 87 3.23 -33.56 -8.42
CA GLY A 87 2.88 -34.91 -7.95
C GLY A 87 3.81 -35.99 -8.48
N LEU A 88 4.60 -35.71 -9.52
CA LEU A 88 5.64 -36.59 -10.04
C LEU A 88 7.00 -36.36 -9.36
N GLU A 89 7.20 -35.19 -8.75
CA GLU A 89 8.30 -34.92 -7.82
C GLU A 89 7.84 -35.06 -6.36
N ASP A 90 7.57 -36.29 -5.95
CA ASP A 90 7.40 -36.65 -4.53
C ASP A 90 8.75 -36.63 -3.81
N GLY A 91 9.25 -35.41 -3.59
CA GLY A 91 10.42 -35.13 -2.75
C GLY A 91 9.97 -34.50 -1.44
N GLY A 92 10.40 -35.06 -0.31
CA GLY A 92 10.02 -34.64 1.05
C GLY A 92 10.17 -33.14 1.38
N VAL A 93 10.90 -32.38 0.56
CA VAL A 93 11.02 -30.92 0.64
C VAL A 93 9.67 -30.22 0.37
N SER A 94 8.85 -30.72 -0.57
CA SER A 94 7.54 -30.14 -0.90
C SER A 94 6.51 -30.37 0.21
N ALA A 95 6.60 -31.53 0.90
CA ALA A 95 5.75 -31.85 2.04
C ALA A 95 6.14 -31.01 3.28
N ALA A 96 7.45 -30.93 3.59
CA ALA A 96 7.96 -30.12 4.69
C ALA A 96 7.64 -28.63 4.51
N LEU A 97 7.74 -28.10 3.27
CA LEU A 97 7.35 -26.72 2.99
C LEU A 97 5.86 -26.47 3.23
N ARG A 98 4.99 -27.43 2.88
CA ARG A 98 3.54 -27.32 3.16
C ARG A 98 3.25 -27.32 4.66
N GLU A 99 3.89 -28.19 5.42
CA GLU A 99 3.76 -28.23 6.89
C GLU A 99 4.20 -26.90 7.52
N LEU A 100 5.34 -26.35 7.10
CA LEU A 100 5.83 -25.05 7.58
C LEU A 100 4.89 -23.89 7.22
N VAL A 101 4.25 -23.92 6.04
CA VAL A 101 3.26 -22.92 5.67
C VAL A 101 2.01 -23.02 6.56
N VAL A 102 1.53 -24.24 6.84
CA VAL A 102 0.39 -24.47 7.74
C VAL A 102 0.71 -24.01 9.16
N GLU A 103 1.89 -24.35 9.67
CA GLU A 103 2.34 -23.94 11.00
C GLU A 103 2.48 -22.42 11.09
N ARG A 104 3.06 -21.78 10.07
CA ARG A 104 3.15 -20.32 9.99
C ARG A 104 1.77 -19.67 10.06
N GLU A 105 0.80 -20.14 9.29
CA GLU A 105 -0.56 -19.58 9.27
C GLU A 105 -1.30 -19.83 10.60
N ALA A 106 -1.07 -20.98 11.24
CA ALA A 106 -1.60 -21.28 12.58
C ALA A 106 -1.03 -20.32 13.65
N LEU A 107 0.29 -20.11 13.65
CA LEU A 107 0.96 -19.16 14.55
C LEU A 107 0.51 -17.72 14.30
N GLN A 108 0.32 -17.33 13.03
CA GLN A 108 -0.21 -16.01 12.68
C GLN A 108 -1.63 -15.81 13.24
N THR A 109 -2.47 -16.83 13.15
CA THR A 109 -3.84 -16.79 13.69
C THR A 109 -3.82 -16.65 15.22
N GLN A 110 -2.97 -17.42 15.91
CA GLN A 110 -2.81 -17.32 17.36
C GLN A 110 -2.29 -15.95 17.79
N ASN A 111 -1.32 -15.38 17.07
CA ASN A 111 -0.79 -14.05 17.36
C ASN A 111 -1.87 -12.96 17.28
N VAL A 112 -2.74 -13.03 16.26
CA VAL A 112 -3.88 -12.11 16.13
C VAL A 112 -4.83 -12.24 17.33
N ALA A 113 -5.19 -13.47 17.70
CA ALA A 113 -6.09 -13.73 18.83
C ALA A 113 -5.50 -13.25 20.17
N LEU A 114 -4.21 -13.48 20.42
CA LEU A 114 -3.54 -12.99 21.62
C LEU A 114 -3.53 -11.46 21.69
N ARG A 115 -3.29 -10.77 20.58
CA ARG A 115 -3.34 -9.30 20.54
C ARG A 115 -4.76 -8.76 20.79
N GLU A 116 -5.80 -9.44 20.30
CA GLU A 116 -7.19 -9.07 20.63
C GLU A 116 -7.50 -9.25 22.12
N GLU A 117 -6.97 -10.32 22.73
CA GLU A 117 -7.09 -10.57 24.17
C GLU A 117 -6.38 -9.49 24.98
N ILE A 118 -5.15 -9.14 24.58
CA ILE A 118 -4.38 -8.09 25.22
C ILE A 118 -5.12 -6.74 25.10
N LYS A 119 -5.64 -6.38 23.92
CA LYS A 119 -6.45 -5.17 23.74
C LYS A 119 -7.70 -5.15 24.63
N ARG A 120 -8.31 -6.32 24.87
CA ARG A 120 -9.42 -6.44 25.84
C ARG A 120 -8.96 -6.21 27.27
N HIS A 121 -7.79 -6.73 27.65
CA HIS A 121 -7.20 -6.51 28.98
C HIS A 121 -6.82 -5.04 29.20
N GLU A 122 -6.20 -4.38 28.22
CA GLU A 122 -5.88 -2.94 28.31
C GLU A 122 -7.14 -2.09 28.48
N LYS A 123 -8.20 -2.40 27.72
CA LYS A 123 -9.49 -1.71 27.87
C LYS A 123 -10.07 -1.92 29.26
N LEU A 124 -9.93 -3.11 29.83
CA LEU A 124 -10.36 -3.41 31.19
C LEU A 124 -9.52 -2.65 32.22
N GLN A 125 -8.20 -2.63 32.08
CA GLN A 125 -7.29 -1.87 32.95
C GLN A 125 -7.60 -0.37 32.92
N ALA A 126 -7.83 0.21 31.73
CA ALA A 126 -8.22 1.61 31.61
C ALA A 126 -9.53 1.90 32.37
N LEU A 127 -10.52 1.00 32.30
CA LEU A 127 -11.80 1.12 33.01
C LEU A 127 -11.65 0.99 34.54
N VAL A 128 -10.73 0.14 34.99
CA VAL A 128 -10.37 -0.02 36.40
C VAL A 128 -9.62 1.21 36.93
N HIS A 129 -8.73 1.80 36.14
CA HIS A 129 -8.05 3.05 36.50
C HIS A 129 -8.99 4.26 36.51
N GLU A 130 -9.96 4.35 35.58
CA GLU A 130 -10.98 5.40 35.58
C GLU A 130 -11.95 5.30 36.78
N THR A 131 -12.13 4.11 37.34
CA THR A 131 -12.98 3.88 38.53
C THR A 131 -12.22 3.96 39.85
N SER A 132 -10.90 4.02 39.82
CA SER A 132 -10.02 4.14 40.98
C SER A 132 -9.42 5.53 41.04
N GLU A 133 -10.14 6.49 41.63
CA GLU A 133 -9.55 7.75 42.12
C GLU A 133 -8.64 7.46 43.35
N ASP A 134 -7.46 6.89 43.13
CA ASP A 134 -6.37 6.95 44.12
C ASP A 134 -4.99 6.82 43.43
N PRO A 135 -4.07 7.79 43.59
CA PRO A 135 -2.85 7.89 42.79
C PRO A 135 -1.67 7.21 43.48
N THR A 136 -1.73 5.90 43.71
CA THR A 136 -0.53 5.17 44.15
C THR A 136 -0.68 3.68 43.87
N GLY A 137 -0.03 3.23 42.81
CA GLY A 137 0.07 1.82 42.47
C GLY A 137 1.03 1.67 41.30
N VAL A 138 2.33 1.68 41.62
CA VAL A 138 3.38 1.31 40.66
C VAL A 138 3.16 -0.17 40.33
N GLU A 139 2.43 -0.46 39.26
CA GLU A 139 2.44 -1.79 38.68
C GLU A 139 3.77 -1.98 37.95
N GLU A 140 4.68 -2.70 38.60
CA GLU A 140 5.86 -3.32 37.99
C GLU A 140 5.41 -4.21 36.83
N SER A 141 5.46 -3.67 35.62
CA SER A 141 5.40 -4.47 34.41
C SER A 141 6.66 -5.32 34.31
N THR A 142 6.49 -6.64 34.31
CA THR A 142 7.52 -7.68 34.10
C THR A 142 8.05 -7.70 32.66
N LEU A 143 8.51 -6.56 32.15
CA LEU A 143 9.18 -6.43 30.85
C LEU A 143 10.63 -6.04 31.10
N LEU A 144 11.54 -7.01 30.90
CA LEU A 144 13.00 -6.85 30.78
C LEU A 144 13.55 -5.53 31.36
N SER A 145 13.53 -5.39 32.70
CA SER A 145 14.24 -4.29 33.38
C SER A 145 15.74 -4.53 33.25
N HIS A 146 16.28 -4.29 32.06
CA HIS A 146 17.70 -4.03 31.89
C HIS A 146 17.89 -2.64 32.50
N GLY A 147 18.61 -2.57 33.61
CA GLY A 147 18.85 -1.31 34.31
C GLY A 147 19.39 -0.22 33.40
N GLU A 148 19.47 1.01 33.94
CA GLU A 148 19.93 2.24 33.27
C GLU A 148 21.27 2.09 32.50
N SER A 149 22.03 1.02 32.75
CA SER A 149 23.30 0.71 32.12
C SER A 149 23.23 0.39 30.63
N GLY A 150 22.08 -0.02 30.06
CA GLY A 150 21.99 -0.47 28.66
C GLY A 150 22.61 -1.85 28.38
N TRP A 151 22.70 -2.25 27.11
CA TRP A 151 23.21 -3.58 26.71
C TRP A 151 23.79 -3.61 25.28
N ARG A 152 24.56 -4.66 24.97
CA ARG A 152 25.12 -4.89 23.62
C ARG A 152 24.13 -5.63 22.73
N VAL A 153 23.81 -5.05 21.59
CA VAL A 153 22.93 -5.60 20.55
C VAL A 153 23.77 -6.39 19.55
N ASN A 154 23.43 -7.65 19.33
CA ASN A 154 24.10 -8.55 18.40
C ASN A 154 23.14 -8.95 17.28
N PHE A 155 23.62 -9.01 16.04
CA PHE A 155 22.82 -9.46 14.90
C PHE A 155 23.10 -10.93 14.59
N GLU A 156 22.05 -11.66 14.19
CA GLU A 156 22.20 -13.02 13.68
C GLU A 156 23.12 -13.00 12.44
N GLY A 157 24.22 -13.76 12.45
CA GLY A 157 25.22 -13.77 11.38
C GLY A 157 26.57 -13.13 11.74
N GLY A 158 26.79 -12.69 12.98
CA GLY A 158 28.11 -12.28 13.47
C GLY A 158 28.60 -10.93 12.97
N GLY A 159 27.70 -10.11 12.40
CA GLY A 159 28.02 -8.73 12.02
C GLY A 159 28.37 -7.85 13.23
N PRO A 160 28.95 -6.65 13.01
CA PRO A 160 29.38 -5.77 14.10
C PRO A 160 28.26 -5.51 15.10
N SER A 161 28.50 -5.73 16.38
CA SER A 161 27.56 -5.36 17.44
C SER A 161 27.66 -3.87 17.77
N PHE A 162 26.69 -3.35 18.51
CA PHE A 162 26.77 -2.00 19.08
C PHE A 162 26.15 -1.99 20.48
N TYR A 163 26.57 -1.04 21.31
CA TYR A 163 25.96 -0.85 22.62
C TYR A 163 24.76 0.10 22.54
N PHE A 164 23.64 -0.32 23.11
CA PHE A 164 22.40 0.44 23.18
C PHE A 164 22.12 0.93 24.60
N HIS A 165 21.83 2.21 24.72
CA HIS A 165 21.29 2.85 25.91
C HIS A 165 19.78 3.06 25.75
N PRO A 166 18.96 2.55 26.70
CA PRO A 166 17.52 2.76 26.72
C PRO A 166 17.16 4.23 26.65
N LEU A 167 16.07 4.52 25.94
CA LEU A 167 15.47 5.84 25.94
C LEU A 167 14.57 5.99 27.16
N THR A 168 14.55 7.19 27.73
CA THR A 168 13.52 7.58 28.68
C THR A 168 12.20 7.82 27.96
N ARG A 169 11.08 7.79 28.71
CA ARG A 169 9.77 8.13 28.14
C ARG A 169 9.73 9.56 27.59
N ASP A 170 10.37 10.48 28.29
CA ASP A 170 10.45 11.89 27.89
C ASP A 170 11.23 12.08 26.58
N GLU A 171 12.34 11.35 26.38
CA GLU A 171 13.09 11.37 25.11
C GLU A 171 12.26 10.82 23.94
N PHE A 172 11.50 9.75 24.18
CA PHE A 172 10.57 9.18 23.21
C PHE A 172 9.50 10.20 22.82
N ASP A 173 8.80 10.75 23.81
CA ASP A 173 7.70 11.69 23.58
C ASP A 173 8.17 12.99 22.94
N THR A 174 9.32 13.52 23.37
CA THR A 174 9.90 14.73 22.79
C THR A 174 10.25 14.51 21.31
N THR A 175 10.79 13.34 20.96
CA THR A 175 11.10 12.98 19.57
C THR A 175 9.82 12.89 18.75
N MET A 176 8.78 12.23 19.26
CA MET A 176 7.49 12.10 18.59
C MET A 176 6.76 13.44 18.43
N GLN A 177 6.84 14.34 19.41
CA GLN A 177 6.27 15.68 19.32
C GLN A 177 6.97 16.51 18.24
N ARG A 178 8.30 16.43 18.15
CA ARG A 178 9.07 17.09 17.09
C ARG A 178 8.67 16.55 15.71
N PHE A 179 8.59 15.23 15.58
CA PHE A 179 8.12 14.56 14.37
C PHE A 179 6.72 15.05 13.95
N ASP A 180 5.78 15.15 14.89
CA ASP A 180 4.42 15.63 14.61
C ASP A 180 4.42 17.10 14.15
N ALA A 181 5.32 17.94 14.71
CA ALA A 181 5.49 19.33 14.30
C ALA A 181 6.07 19.44 12.87
N GLU A 182 7.09 18.65 12.53
CA GLU A 182 7.69 18.57 11.19
C GLU A 182 6.71 18.04 10.13
N LEU A 183 5.88 17.07 10.52
CA LEU A 183 4.83 16.55 9.66
C LEU A 183 3.82 17.64 9.31
N LYS A 184 3.45 18.49 10.28
CA LYS A 184 2.53 19.63 10.10
C LYS A 184 3.16 20.75 9.26
N SER A 185 4.38 21.17 9.58
CA SER A 185 5.05 22.28 8.89
C SER A 185 5.39 21.93 7.43
N GLY A 186 5.90 20.72 7.18
CA GLY A 186 6.29 20.30 5.84
C GLY A 186 5.14 19.88 4.93
N LYS A 187 3.87 19.95 5.38
CA LYS A 187 2.73 19.75 4.45
C LYS A 187 2.70 20.82 3.35
N SER A 188 3.12 22.03 3.68
CA SER A 188 3.00 23.20 2.81
C SER A 188 4.03 23.25 1.68
N SER A 189 5.13 22.48 1.78
CA SER A 189 6.22 22.47 0.80
C SER A 189 6.09 21.36 -0.27
N LEU A 190 5.06 20.52 -0.19
CA LEU A 190 4.86 19.39 -1.10
C LEU A 190 4.16 19.84 -2.40
N SER A 191 4.80 19.59 -3.54
CA SER A 191 4.22 19.80 -4.87
C SER A 191 3.75 18.48 -5.49
N MET A 192 2.67 18.53 -6.27
CA MET A 192 2.19 17.36 -7.01
C MET A 192 3.17 17.01 -8.13
N VAL A 193 3.59 15.74 -8.18
CA VAL A 193 4.45 15.19 -9.23
C VAL A 193 3.63 14.47 -10.28
N GLY A 194 2.60 13.75 -9.86
CA GLY A 194 1.74 12.99 -10.76
C GLY A 194 1.03 11.84 -10.04
N THR A 195 0.70 10.80 -10.81
CA THR A 195 0.06 9.60 -10.28
C THR A 195 0.83 8.35 -10.69
N PHE A 196 0.85 7.33 -9.82
CA PHE A 196 1.49 6.04 -10.06
C PHE A 196 0.55 4.92 -9.61
N PHE A 197 0.02 4.13 -10.55
CA PHE A 197 -1.03 3.11 -10.29
C PHE A 197 -2.22 3.64 -9.45
N GLY A 198 -2.62 4.89 -9.71
CA GLY A 198 -3.71 5.56 -8.99
C GLY A 198 -3.33 6.15 -7.63
N TRP A 199 -2.08 6.02 -7.18
CA TRP A 199 -1.55 6.77 -6.04
C TRP A 199 -1.19 8.18 -6.48
N GLU A 200 -1.69 9.20 -5.80
CA GLU A 200 -1.21 10.57 -5.95
C GLU A 200 0.16 10.68 -5.31
N VAL A 201 1.15 11.19 -6.05
CA VAL A 201 2.53 11.34 -5.57
C VAL A 201 2.86 12.82 -5.48
N ARG A 202 3.20 13.28 -4.27
CA ARG A 202 3.70 14.62 -4.00
C ARG A 202 5.12 14.55 -3.45
N LYS A 203 5.99 15.50 -3.83
CA LYS A 203 7.37 15.58 -3.33
C LYS A 203 7.70 16.98 -2.85
N SER A 204 8.64 17.09 -1.93
CA SER A 204 9.26 18.38 -1.62
C SER A 204 10.44 18.64 -2.56
N PRO A 205 10.86 19.91 -2.73
CA PRO A 205 12.21 20.20 -3.22
C PRO A 205 13.26 19.50 -2.33
N LEU A 206 14.39 19.13 -2.93
CA LEU A 206 15.55 18.68 -2.16
C LEU A 206 16.11 19.86 -1.38
N VAL A 207 16.37 19.64 -0.09
CA VAL A 207 16.99 20.62 0.79
C VAL A 207 18.19 19.97 1.48
N THR A 208 19.10 20.76 1.99
CA THR A 208 20.20 20.23 2.80
C THR A 208 19.64 19.64 4.10
N ALA A 209 20.08 18.44 4.45
CA ALA A 209 19.72 17.75 5.67
C ALA A 209 20.34 18.41 6.91
N SER A 210 19.96 17.93 8.09
CA SER A 210 20.38 18.51 9.38
C SER A 210 21.90 18.43 9.62
N ASP A 211 22.58 17.49 8.95
CA ASP A 211 24.03 17.30 9.02
C ASP A 211 24.84 18.29 8.14
N GLY A 212 24.16 19.10 7.32
CA GLY A 212 24.79 20.06 6.40
C GLY A 212 25.49 19.43 5.19
N LYS A 213 25.48 18.11 5.04
CA LYS A 213 26.21 17.36 4.01
C LYS A 213 25.30 16.53 3.12
N SER A 214 24.28 15.93 3.72
CA SER A 214 23.31 15.08 3.04
C SER A 214 22.17 15.92 2.45
N LEU A 215 21.43 15.33 1.53
CA LEU A 215 20.19 15.87 0.99
C LEU A 215 19.00 15.24 1.72
N LEU A 216 18.01 16.04 2.06
CA LEU A 216 16.75 15.56 2.61
C LEU A 216 15.73 15.41 1.47
N VAL A 217 15.24 14.18 1.29
CA VAL A 217 14.16 13.88 0.35
C VAL A 217 12.88 13.58 1.12
N ARG A 218 11.74 14.08 0.61
CA ARG A 218 10.42 13.80 1.18
C ARG A 218 9.38 13.57 0.10
N THR A 219 8.61 12.51 0.26
CA THR A 219 7.52 12.13 -0.63
C THR A 219 6.29 11.73 0.16
N ARG A 220 5.15 12.28 -0.24
CA ARG A 220 3.84 11.85 0.24
C ARG A 220 3.09 11.16 -0.88
N VAL A 221 2.66 9.93 -0.62
CA VAL A 221 1.76 9.20 -1.50
C VAL A 221 0.41 9.00 -0.83
N SER A 222 -0.67 9.14 -1.60
CA SER A 222 -2.02 8.96 -1.07
C SER A 222 -2.97 8.33 -2.07
N LYS A 223 -3.89 7.51 -1.57
CA LYS A 223 -4.91 6.85 -2.39
C LYS A 223 -6.12 6.45 -1.54
N ARG A 224 -7.30 6.48 -2.15
CA ARG A 224 -8.50 5.83 -1.62
C ARG A 224 -8.52 4.36 -2.03
N LEU A 225 -8.56 3.47 -1.06
CA LEU A 225 -8.61 2.03 -1.28
C LEU A 225 -10.02 1.50 -1.02
N ARG A 226 -10.41 0.47 -1.78
CA ARG A 226 -11.69 -0.23 -1.63
C ARG A 226 -11.51 -1.43 -0.69
N CYS A 227 -11.33 -1.16 0.58
CA CYS A 227 -11.42 -2.14 1.65
C CYS A 227 -11.90 -1.45 2.94
N SER A 228 -12.49 -2.22 3.85
CA SER A 228 -12.85 -1.72 5.18
C SER A 228 -11.61 -1.53 6.04
N LEU A 229 -11.72 -0.67 7.05
CA LEU A 229 -10.63 -0.47 8.01
C LEU A 229 -10.30 -1.76 8.78
N ASP A 230 -11.31 -2.57 9.12
CA ASP A 230 -11.12 -3.82 9.86
C ASP A 230 -10.38 -4.88 9.04
N VAL A 231 -10.73 -5.01 7.75
CA VAL A 231 -10.00 -5.90 6.82
C VAL A 231 -8.55 -5.44 6.70
N HIS A 232 -8.34 -4.13 6.56
CA HIS A 232 -7.02 -3.55 6.49
C HIS A 232 -6.17 -3.83 7.75
N GLN A 233 -6.75 -3.65 8.95
CA GLN A 233 -6.09 -3.94 10.21
C GLN A 233 -5.69 -5.41 10.31
N LYS A 234 -6.64 -6.31 10.05
CA LYS A 234 -6.39 -7.76 10.08
C LYS A 234 -5.21 -8.15 9.19
N LEU A 235 -5.19 -7.66 7.94
CA LEU A 235 -4.11 -7.96 7.00
C LEU A 235 -2.78 -7.34 7.41
N SER A 236 -2.80 -6.12 7.97
CA SER A 236 -1.61 -5.48 8.54
C SER A 236 -0.98 -6.32 9.65
N TYR A 237 -1.79 -6.97 10.50
CA TYR A 237 -1.29 -7.89 11.52
C TYR A 237 -0.81 -9.23 10.91
N THR A 238 -1.61 -9.87 10.07
CA THR A 238 -1.25 -11.18 9.49
C THR A 238 0.01 -11.11 8.61
N LYS A 239 0.22 -9.99 7.91
CA LYS A 239 1.37 -9.77 7.01
C LYS A 239 2.34 -8.73 7.57
N GLN A 240 2.43 -8.57 8.90
CA GLN A 240 3.27 -7.54 9.53
C GLN A 240 4.74 -7.57 9.05
N LYS A 241 5.33 -8.76 8.90
CA LYS A 241 6.72 -8.89 8.41
C LYS A 241 6.89 -8.34 6.99
N ASP A 242 5.89 -8.57 6.15
CA ASP A 242 5.90 -8.10 4.76
C ASP A 242 5.61 -6.58 4.74
N LEU A 243 4.59 -6.15 5.47
CA LEU A 243 4.07 -4.78 5.47
C LEU A 243 4.80 -3.80 6.40
N SER A 244 5.86 -4.22 7.10
CA SER A 244 6.65 -3.32 7.95
C SER A 244 7.41 -2.32 7.09
N PRO A 245 7.12 -1.01 7.14
CA PRO A 245 7.75 -0.03 6.26
C PRO A 245 9.23 0.20 6.63
N ILE A 246 10.04 0.56 5.64
CA ILE A 246 11.49 0.79 5.81
C ILE A 246 11.78 2.24 5.48
N ILE A 247 12.41 2.96 6.42
CA ILE A 247 12.61 4.41 6.35
C ILE A 247 13.57 4.77 5.21
N VAL A 248 14.76 4.16 5.21
CA VAL A 248 15.83 4.40 4.23
C VAL A 248 16.55 3.10 3.92
N THR A 249 17.09 2.99 2.70
CA THR A 249 17.86 1.82 2.23
C THR A 249 19.05 2.29 1.40
N PRO A 250 20.12 1.49 1.26
CA PRO A 250 21.19 1.77 0.31
C PRO A 250 20.70 1.86 -1.15
N VAL A 251 21.48 2.53 -2.00
CA VAL A 251 21.25 2.54 -3.46
C VAL A 251 21.34 1.11 -4.01
N GLY A 252 20.44 0.74 -4.92
CA GLY A 252 20.42 -0.59 -5.54
C GLY A 252 19.85 -1.71 -4.65
N TRP A 253 19.22 -1.33 -3.54
CA TRP A 253 18.40 -2.25 -2.75
C TRP A 253 17.11 -2.64 -3.51
N GLY A 254 16.03 -3.08 -2.89
CA GLY A 254 14.78 -3.27 -3.64
C GLY A 254 13.79 -4.14 -2.90
N LEU A 255 12.53 -4.13 -3.34
CA LEU A 255 11.44 -4.84 -2.64
C LEU A 255 11.72 -6.33 -2.42
N HIS A 256 12.42 -7.00 -3.34
CA HIS A 256 12.76 -8.42 -3.21
C HIS A 256 13.83 -8.71 -2.13
N LYS A 257 14.58 -7.69 -1.67
CA LYS A 257 15.59 -7.83 -0.63
C LYS A 257 15.04 -7.52 0.78
N ARG A 258 13.74 -7.22 0.92
CA ARG A 258 13.12 -6.86 2.22
C ARG A 258 13.29 -7.88 3.32
N THR A 259 13.27 -9.16 2.95
CA THR A 259 13.46 -10.26 3.91
C THR A 259 14.87 -10.30 4.51
N ASN A 260 15.83 -9.56 3.93
CA ASN A 260 17.21 -9.52 4.39
C ASN A 260 17.45 -8.41 5.42
N VAL A 261 16.45 -7.58 5.73
CA VAL A 261 16.56 -6.61 6.82
C VAL A 261 16.47 -7.36 8.14
N SER A 262 17.48 -7.18 8.98
CA SER A 262 17.39 -7.61 10.36
C SER A 262 16.73 -6.51 11.18
N THR A 263 15.56 -6.80 11.74
CA THR A 263 14.82 -5.91 12.64
C THR A 263 14.85 -6.49 14.04
N GLN A 264 15.33 -5.71 15.01
CA GLN A 264 15.31 -6.11 16.43
C GLN A 264 14.53 -5.09 17.25
N VAL A 265 13.65 -5.57 18.12
CA VAL A 265 13.03 -4.74 19.16
C VAL A 265 14.07 -4.54 20.26
N LEU A 266 14.34 -3.28 20.61
CA LEU A 266 15.29 -2.92 21.65
C LEU A 266 14.56 -2.59 22.94
N GLN A 267 13.47 -1.83 22.86
CA GLN A 267 12.76 -1.38 24.04
C GLN A 267 11.26 -1.26 23.74
N GLU A 268 10.43 -1.65 24.69
CA GLU A 268 8.97 -1.48 24.63
C GLU A 268 8.54 -0.64 25.83
N PHE A 269 7.88 0.49 25.57
CA PHE A 269 7.21 1.26 26.63
C PHE A 269 5.79 0.74 26.85
N ASP A 270 5.13 0.42 25.74
CA ASP A 270 3.82 -0.19 25.66
C ASP A 270 3.68 -0.86 24.26
N GLN A 271 2.52 -1.42 23.93
CA GLN A 271 2.32 -2.13 22.65
C GLN A 271 2.37 -1.23 21.42
N ASP A 272 2.08 0.04 21.59
CA ASP A 272 2.02 1.02 20.54
C ASP A 272 3.26 1.92 20.49
N ALA A 273 4.11 1.90 21.52
CA ALA A 273 5.34 2.68 21.64
C ALA A 273 6.58 1.78 21.83
N VAL A 274 7.34 1.58 20.75
CA VAL A 274 8.50 0.68 20.74
C VAL A 274 9.72 1.33 20.07
N VAL A 275 10.91 0.92 20.48
CA VAL A 275 12.20 1.29 19.89
C VAL A 275 12.78 0.05 19.20
N LEU A 276 13.19 0.20 17.95
CA LEU A 276 13.78 -0.87 17.16
C LEU A 276 15.11 -0.44 16.54
N ALA A 277 15.88 -1.43 16.11
CA ALA A 277 17.01 -1.26 15.21
C ALA A 277 16.78 -2.00 13.89
N HIS A 278 17.16 -1.36 12.79
CA HIS A 278 17.35 -2.00 11.50
C HIS A 278 18.83 -2.16 11.19
N ASN A 279 19.19 -3.32 10.65
CA ASN A 279 20.43 -3.56 9.92
C ASN A 279 20.09 -4.01 8.50
N ILE A 280 20.47 -3.21 7.51
CA ILE A 280 20.15 -3.44 6.10
C ILE A 280 21.46 -3.68 5.35
N PRO A 281 21.67 -4.89 4.80
CA PRO A 281 22.86 -5.18 4.02
C PRO A 281 22.97 -4.25 2.81
N GLY A 282 24.11 -3.57 2.69
CA GLY A 282 24.48 -2.76 1.53
C GLY A 282 25.61 -3.40 0.72
N PRO A 283 25.95 -2.82 -0.44
CA PRO A 283 27.00 -3.35 -1.31
C PRO A 283 28.40 -3.22 -0.70
N GLU A 284 28.65 -2.13 0.02
CA GLU A 284 29.94 -1.84 0.68
C GLU A 284 29.83 -1.86 2.21
N LYS A 285 28.75 -1.28 2.74
CA LYS A 285 28.49 -1.16 4.17
C LYS A 285 27.06 -1.51 4.49
N ASP A 286 26.84 -2.10 5.66
CA ASP A 286 25.51 -2.25 6.23
C ASP A 286 24.98 -0.89 6.65
N LEU A 287 23.74 -0.58 6.24
CA LEU A 287 23.05 0.62 6.70
C LEU A 287 22.25 0.31 7.95
N ARG A 288 22.50 1.06 9.03
CA ARG A 288 21.85 0.90 10.33
C ARG A 288 21.13 2.16 10.77
N TYR A 289 20.07 1.98 11.54
CA TYR A 289 19.43 3.06 12.27
C TYR A 289 18.62 2.52 13.43
N LEU A 290 18.57 3.32 14.50
CA LEU A 290 17.60 3.17 15.58
C LEU A 290 16.37 3.99 15.22
N PHE A 291 15.18 3.47 15.51
CA PHE A 291 13.95 4.20 15.24
C PHE A 291 12.88 3.89 16.26
N GLN A 292 12.06 4.89 16.55
CA GLN A 292 10.89 4.77 17.39
C GLN A 292 9.67 4.53 16.52
N VAL A 293 8.73 3.74 17.02
CA VAL A 293 7.42 3.51 16.42
C VAL A 293 6.36 3.91 17.42
N ARG A 294 5.44 4.78 17.00
CA ARG A 294 4.23 5.11 17.73
C ARG A 294 3.01 4.78 16.88
N ARG A 295 2.15 3.90 17.37
CA ARG A 295 0.84 3.61 16.77
C ARG A 295 -0.25 4.31 17.57
N SER A 296 -1.32 4.69 16.90
CA SER A 296 -2.47 5.31 17.58
C SER A 296 -3.74 5.08 16.79
N GLN A 297 -4.84 4.89 17.52
CA GLN A 297 -6.18 4.78 16.97
C GLN A 297 -7.04 5.90 17.54
N TRP A 298 -7.73 6.60 16.65
CA TRP A 298 -8.57 7.76 16.98
C TRP A 298 -9.97 7.56 16.42
N GLN A 299 -10.96 8.17 17.08
CA GLN A 299 -12.23 8.50 16.45
C GLN A 299 -12.22 9.98 16.10
N LEU A 300 -12.56 10.28 14.85
CA LEU A 300 -12.75 11.64 14.36
C LEU A 300 -14.06 12.21 14.91
N GLN A 301 -14.21 13.53 14.83
CA GLN A 301 -15.40 14.23 15.31
C GLN A 301 -16.71 13.76 14.65
N ASP A 302 -16.61 13.22 13.44
CA ASP A 302 -17.74 12.64 12.68
C ASP A 302 -17.95 11.14 12.96
N GLY A 303 -17.27 10.58 13.96
CA GLY A 303 -17.37 9.18 14.36
C GLY A 303 -16.50 8.22 13.55
N ARG A 304 -15.87 8.67 12.45
CA ARG A 304 -15.02 7.80 11.62
C ARG A 304 -13.72 7.45 12.33
N ARG A 305 -13.24 6.23 12.14
CA ARG A 305 -11.99 5.78 12.76
C ARG A 305 -10.79 6.23 11.95
N LYS A 306 -9.68 6.53 12.63
CA LYS A 306 -8.40 6.82 12.02
C LYS A 306 -7.28 6.07 12.73
N LEU A 307 -6.46 5.37 11.96
CA LEU A 307 -5.26 4.70 12.43
C LEU A 307 -4.05 5.45 11.95
N THR A 308 -3.05 5.55 12.81
CA THR A 308 -1.79 6.20 12.47
C THR A 308 -0.62 5.36 12.97
N ALA A 309 0.44 5.31 12.17
CA ALA A 309 1.75 4.82 12.59
C ALA A 309 2.80 5.86 12.24
N SER A 310 3.52 6.34 13.25
CA SER A 310 4.68 7.22 13.13
C SER A 310 5.93 6.38 13.37
N LEU A 311 6.87 6.40 12.43
CA LEU A 311 8.19 5.81 12.56
C LEU A 311 9.20 6.92 12.37
N VAL A 312 10.17 7.05 13.26
CA VAL A 312 11.18 8.11 13.16
C VAL A 312 12.53 7.59 13.57
N ILE A 313 13.56 7.86 12.75
CA ILE A 313 14.94 7.60 13.12
C ILE A 313 15.26 8.46 14.34
N THR A 314 15.80 7.82 15.37
CA THR A 314 16.11 8.46 16.64
C THR A 314 17.55 8.17 17.02
N ASP A 315 18.12 9.05 17.82
CA ASP A 315 19.39 8.82 18.46
C ASP A 315 19.47 9.63 19.74
N SER A 316 19.87 8.99 20.84
CA SER A 316 20.14 9.71 22.10
C SER A 316 21.61 10.07 22.18
N ASP A 317 21.94 11.08 22.98
CA ASP A 317 23.34 11.45 23.17
C ASP A 317 24.17 10.32 23.78
N ALA A 318 23.57 9.47 24.61
CA ALA A 318 24.24 8.30 25.17
C ALA A 318 24.56 7.26 24.06
N ASN A 319 23.57 6.94 23.22
CA ASN A 319 23.77 6.03 22.08
C ASN A 319 24.83 6.57 21.11
N ARG A 320 24.75 7.85 20.75
CA ARG A 320 25.74 8.52 19.90
C ARG A 320 27.15 8.45 20.46
N ARG A 321 27.33 8.86 21.73
CA ARG A 321 28.64 8.78 22.41
C ARG A 321 29.20 7.37 22.44
N SER A 322 28.34 6.38 22.68
CA SER A 322 28.78 4.98 22.69
C SER A 322 29.25 4.52 21.31
N ARG A 323 28.55 4.88 20.23
CA ARG A 323 29.00 4.57 18.87
C ARG A 323 30.30 5.27 18.50
N ASP A 324 30.44 6.55 18.85
CA ASP A 324 31.66 7.32 18.59
C ASP A 324 32.87 6.74 19.33
N ALA A 325 32.65 6.22 20.55
CA ALA A 325 33.68 5.58 21.37
C ALA A 325 34.10 4.19 20.85
N GLU A 326 33.21 3.45 20.18
CA GLU A 326 33.51 2.16 19.56
C GLU A 326 34.42 2.29 18.31
N GLY A 327 34.66 3.52 17.84
CA GLY A 327 35.51 3.80 16.70
C GLY A 327 34.84 3.52 15.35
N PHE A 328 35.55 3.77 14.26
CA PHE A 328 35.03 3.58 12.91
C PHE A 328 34.84 2.08 12.62
N GLN A 329 33.59 1.62 12.59
CA GLN A 329 33.26 0.29 12.09
C GLN A 329 33.22 0.35 10.57
N ASP A 330 34.31 -0.06 9.91
CA ASP A 330 34.52 0.14 8.46
C ASP A 330 33.38 -0.42 7.58
N GLY A 331 32.68 -1.45 8.06
CA GLY A 331 31.54 -2.09 7.39
C GLY A 331 30.15 -1.57 7.73
N VAL A 332 29.99 -0.49 8.50
CA VAL A 332 28.67 0.01 8.94
C VAL A 332 28.52 1.51 8.71
N GLU A 333 27.37 1.92 8.19
CA GLU A 333 26.94 3.31 8.09
C GLU A 333 25.66 3.52 8.90
N TRP A 334 25.59 4.62 9.67
CA TRP A 334 24.44 4.96 10.48
C TRP A 334 23.61 6.07 9.83
N ALA A 335 22.36 5.79 9.51
CA ALA A 335 21.39 6.83 9.18
C ALA A 335 20.89 7.50 10.46
N THR A 336 20.91 8.83 10.46
CA THR A 336 20.57 9.65 11.63
C THR A 336 19.29 10.47 11.45
N GLU A 337 18.75 10.53 10.22
CA GLU A 337 17.59 11.36 9.91
C GLU A 337 16.67 10.67 8.90
N GLY A 338 15.39 10.61 9.26
CA GLY A 338 14.33 10.06 8.42
C GLY A 338 13.12 9.63 9.23
N GLY A 339 12.00 9.45 8.53
CA GLY A 339 10.76 9.03 9.15
C GLY A 339 9.69 8.63 8.15
N ILE A 340 8.66 7.98 8.68
CA ILE A 340 7.46 7.57 7.94
C ILE A 340 6.25 7.90 8.80
N TYR A 341 5.28 8.56 8.22
CA TYR A 341 3.95 8.69 8.78
C TYR A 341 2.95 7.99 7.87
N VAL A 342 2.28 6.98 8.40
CA VAL A 342 1.15 6.31 7.75
C VAL A 342 -0.13 6.74 8.46
N ALA A 343 -1.13 7.18 7.71
CA ALA A 343 -2.47 7.44 8.19
C ALA A 343 -3.50 6.73 7.34
N ILE A 344 -4.44 6.06 8.00
CA ILE A 344 -5.53 5.31 7.39
C ILE A 344 -6.80 5.81 8.01
N THR A 345 -7.64 6.44 7.20
CA THR A 345 -8.87 7.09 7.65
C THR A 345 -10.05 6.36 7.04
N GLU A 346 -10.97 5.90 7.87
CA GLU A 346 -12.23 5.33 7.42
C GLU A 346 -13.02 6.40 6.64
N VAL A 347 -13.57 6.00 5.49
CA VAL A 347 -14.47 6.83 4.69
C VAL A 347 -15.90 6.33 4.90
N ASP A 348 -16.08 5.03 4.71
CA ASP A 348 -17.30 4.28 4.98
C ASP A 348 -16.94 2.80 5.22
N GLU A 349 -17.94 1.92 5.31
CA GLU A 349 -17.76 0.48 5.57
C GLU A 349 -16.85 -0.25 4.58
N ASN A 350 -16.63 0.28 3.38
CA ASN A 350 -15.91 -0.39 2.29
C ASN A 350 -14.73 0.42 1.74
N TYR A 351 -14.50 1.63 2.24
CA TYR A 351 -13.46 2.51 1.74
C TYR A 351 -12.63 3.13 2.86
N ILE A 352 -11.33 3.19 2.62
CA ILE A 352 -10.36 3.90 3.45
C ILE A 352 -9.54 4.88 2.60
N ASP A 353 -9.19 6.01 3.20
CA ASP A 353 -8.19 6.94 2.65
C ASP A 353 -6.85 6.67 3.31
N VAL A 354 -5.85 6.38 2.49
CA VAL A 354 -4.47 6.10 2.93
C VAL A 354 -3.56 7.24 2.53
N VAL A 355 -2.72 7.66 3.48
CA VAL A 355 -1.63 8.61 3.27
C VAL A 355 -0.36 8.01 3.87
N CYS A 356 0.69 7.94 3.06
CA CYS A 356 2.03 7.56 3.50
C CYS A 356 2.99 8.71 3.19
N ASP A 357 3.58 9.32 4.20
CA ASP A 357 4.55 10.40 4.09
C ASP A 357 5.92 9.88 4.53
N HIS A 358 6.89 9.90 3.64
CA HIS A 358 8.23 9.38 3.87
C HIS A 358 9.24 10.50 3.71
N TRP A 359 10.27 10.50 4.55
CA TRP A 359 11.46 11.30 4.34
C TRP A 359 12.69 10.62 4.89
N ALA A 360 13.84 10.96 4.34
CA ALA A 360 15.13 10.49 4.84
C ALA A 360 16.25 11.40 4.33
N ALA A 361 17.34 11.45 5.09
CA ALA A 361 18.60 11.92 4.56
C ALA A 361 19.13 10.92 3.52
N CYS A 362 19.74 11.44 2.46
CA CYS A 362 20.32 10.67 1.38
C CYS A 362 21.61 11.35 0.87
N GLN A 363 22.49 10.55 0.30
CA GLN A 363 23.86 10.96 -0.05
C GLN A 363 23.96 11.75 -1.36
N SER A 364 22.95 11.65 -2.23
CA SER A 364 22.97 12.26 -3.57
C SER A 364 21.57 12.37 -4.14
N GLU A 365 21.41 13.16 -5.21
CA GLU A 365 20.13 13.26 -5.94
C GLU A 365 19.70 11.90 -6.51
N LEU A 366 20.65 11.09 -7.00
CA LEU A 366 20.35 9.74 -7.48
C LEU A 366 19.80 8.85 -6.36
N HIS A 367 20.37 8.94 -5.16
CA HIS A 367 19.86 8.21 -4.01
C HIS A 367 18.46 8.70 -3.62
N ALA A 368 18.21 10.02 -3.68
CA ALA A 368 16.88 10.59 -3.45
C ALA A 368 15.84 10.01 -4.42
N GLU A 369 16.11 10.03 -5.72
CA GLU A 369 15.21 9.47 -6.74
C GLU A 369 14.91 7.99 -6.50
N TYR A 370 15.95 7.25 -6.13
CA TYR A 370 15.85 5.84 -5.82
C TYR A 370 14.91 5.55 -4.64
N LEU A 371 15.06 6.29 -3.54
CA LEU A 371 14.18 6.19 -2.37
C LEU A 371 12.73 6.55 -2.72
N MET A 372 12.51 7.62 -3.50
CA MET A 372 11.16 8.01 -3.92
C MET A 372 10.45 6.92 -4.71
N ILE A 373 11.16 6.27 -5.63
CA ILE A 373 10.65 5.14 -6.41
C ILE A 373 10.29 3.99 -5.48
N GLN A 374 11.18 3.60 -4.56
CA GLN A 374 10.94 2.49 -3.65
C GLN A 374 9.76 2.73 -2.70
N TRP A 375 9.64 3.92 -2.10
CA TRP A 375 8.52 4.24 -1.20
C TRP A 375 7.18 4.21 -1.93
N THR A 376 7.17 4.66 -3.18
CA THR A 376 5.98 4.60 -4.04
C THR A 376 5.64 3.16 -4.41
N GLN A 377 6.64 2.35 -4.82
CA GLN A 377 6.46 0.92 -5.11
C GLN A 377 5.96 0.14 -3.89
N PHE A 378 6.49 0.44 -2.70
CA PHE A 378 6.03 -0.17 -1.46
C PHE A 378 4.55 0.11 -1.21
N SER A 379 4.06 1.31 -1.47
CA SER A 379 2.64 1.66 -1.28
C SER A 379 1.73 0.89 -2.24
N VAL A 380 2.17 0.69 -3.49
CA VAL A 380 1.46 -0.16 -4.46
C VAL A 380 1.45 -1.63 -4.04
N TRP A 381 2.59 -2.13 -3.56
CA TRP A 381 2.68 -3.51 -3.08
C TRP A 381 1.85 -3.74 -1.81
N TRP A 382 1.85 -2.76 -0.90
CA TRP A 382 1.03 -2.76 0.30
C TRP A 382 -0.47 -2.77 -0.03
N GLU A 383 -0.90 -2.00 -1.03
CA GLU A 383 -2.27 -2.10 -1.58
C GLU A 383 -2.57 -3.51 -2.10
N HIS A 384 -1.67 -4.12 -2.87
CA HIS A 384 -1.87 -5.46 -3.43
C HIS A 384 -2.05 -6.54 -2.35
N LEU A 385 -1.40 -6.37 -1.21
CA LEU A 385 -1.51 -7.29 -0.07
C LEU A 385 -2.73 -7.02 0.83
N THR A 386 -3.27 -5.80 0.82
CA THR A 386 -4.32 -5.36 1.77
C THR A 386 -5.70 -5.23 1.13
N VAL A 387 -5.76 -5.03 -0.19
CA VAL A 387 -7.00 -5.07 -0.95
C VAL A 387 -7.12 -6.46 -1.54
N PRO A 388 -8.08 -7.29 -1.10
CA PRO A 388 -8.28 -8.59 -1.71
C PRO A 388 -8.50 -8.37 -3.21
N SER A 389 -7.63 -9.00 -4.01
CA SER A 389 -7.88 -9.08 -5.43
C SER A 389 -9.22 -9.79 -5.58
N ASN A 390 -10.25 -9.11 -6.09
CA ASN A 390 -11.53 -9.74 -6.47
C ASN A 390 -11.35 -10.77 -7.62
N LEU A 391 -10.12 -11.24 -7.86
CA LEU A 391 -9.74 -12.26 -8.82
C LEU A 391 -10.03 -13.69 -8.32
N LEU A 392 -10.52 -13.87 -7.07
CA LEU A 392 -10.82 -15.20 -6.51
C LEU A 392 -12.19 -15.30 -5.80
N LEU A 393 -13.06 -14.30 -5.92
CA LEU A 393 -14.44 -14.42 -5.45
C LEU A 393 -15.35 -14.66 -6.66
N SER A 394 -15.37 -15.93 -7.08
CA SER A 394 -16.38 -16.54 -7.96
C SER A 394 -17.67 -16.81 -7.19
#